data_AF-A0A9P7AVR9-F1
#
_entry.id   AF-A0A9P7AVR9-F1
#
_cell.length_a   1.000
_cell.length_b   1.000
_cell.length_c   1.000
_cell.angle_alpha   90.00
_cell.angle_beta   90.00
_cell.angle_gamma   90.00
#
_symmetry.space_group_name_H-M   'P 1'
#
loop_
_entity.id
_entity.type
_entity.pdbx_description
1 polymer ?
#
loop_
_entity_poly.entity_id
_entity_poly.type
_entity_poly.pdbx_seq_one_letter_code
_entity_poly.pdbx_strand_id
1 'polypeptide(L)'
;GTRQRLKASDFDNVTKDLLTTATSIYRCLVVTRAPFPETLIIETKLAKDAWREASNMAELTIQLTPSLVKMMTRRTSQVRGELKTKMRPLTASFFGFRASRSIPAIKQNRDLAESLKEGSRFVFKDWEMKCGIYKTGLIQEAMNDMWFANRSDEGIVYAKYFDPLPVQTIALILTAIECCIDEWMTGVKEDIKFSSLAYSPVYLLHLNSLRRFDERTAAYKLLGKIGVNLLDVAR
;
A
#
# COMPACT_ATOMS: atom_id res chain seq x y z
N GLY A 1 -12.07 32.27 12.14
CA GLY A 1 -13.13 31.25 12.27
C GLY A 1 -12.51 29.89 12.50
N THR A 2 -12.64 29.37 13.71
CA THR A 2 -12.11 28.07 14.15
C THR A 2 -12.77 26.95 13.33
N ARG A 3 -11.99 26.26 12.48
CA ARG A 3 -12.47 25.10 11.70
C ARG A 3 -12.84 23.97 12.66
N GLN A 4 -14.12 23.84 13.00
CA GLN A 4 -14.62 22.71 13.79
C GLN A 4 -14.50 21.43 12.95
N ARG A 5 -13.74 20.46 13.46
CA ARG A 5 -13.50 19.16 12.81
C ARG A 5 -14.69 18.26 13.13
N LEU A 6 -15.56 18.03 12.15
CA LEU A 6 -16.66 17.05 12.23
C LEU A 6 -16.12 15.67 12.66
N LYS A 7 -16.84 15.02 13.57
CA LYS A 7 -16.53 13.71 14.17
C LYS A 7 -17.62 12.71 13.85
N ALA A 8 -17.30 11.42 13.93
CA ALA A 8 -18.29 10.36 13.74
C ALA A 8 -19.48 10.48 14.71
N SER A 9 -19.26 10.99 15.93
CA SER A 9 -20.29 11.27 16.95
C SER A 9 -21.47 12.11 16.45
N ASP A 10 -21.25 12.92 15.42
CA ASP A 10 -22.20 13.91 14.93
C ASP A 10 -23.30 13.30 14.03
N PHE A 11 -23.23 11.98 13.77
CA PHE A 11 -24.20 11.23 12.97
C PHE A 11 -24.98 10.21 13.81
N ASP A 12 -26.17 9.80 13.35
CA ASP A 12 -26.89 8.68 13.94
C ASP A 12 -26.09 7.37 13.81
N ASN A 13 -26.42 6.37 14.64
CA ASN A 13 -25.66 5.12 14.70
C ASN A 13 -25.68 4.37 13.36
N VAL A 14 -26.81 4.42 12.64
CA VAL A 14 -26.97 3.79 11.33
C VAL A 14 -25.98 4.37 10.31
N THR A 15 -25.85 5.70 10.27
CA THR A 15 -24.93 6.41 9.38
C THR A 15 -23.47 6.15 9.78
N LYS A 16 -23.15 5.99 11.07
CA LYS A 16 -21.81 5.63 11.55
C LYS A 16 -21.40 4.23 11.08
N ASP A 17 -22.30 3.26 11.17
CA ASP A 17 -22.03 1.88 10.78
C ASP A 17 -21.85 1.79 9.26
N LEU A 18 -22.71 2.48 8.50
CA LEU A 18 -22.59 2.61 7.06
C LEU A 18 -21.26 3.27 6.65
N LEU A 19 -20.87 4.36 7.32
CA LEU A 19 -19.61 5.04 7.08
C LEU A 19 -18.40 4.16 7.39
N THR A 20 -18.48 3.30 8.41
CA THR A 20 -17.41 2.36 8.76
C THR A 20 -17.20 1.32 7.66
N THR A 21 -18.30 0.76 7.15
CA THR A 21 -18.29 -0.18 6.02
C THR A 21 -17.75 0.50 4.75
N ALA A 22 -18.31 1.66 4.39
CA ALA A 22 -17.86 2.45 3.24
C ALA A 22 -16.38 2.83 3.34
N THR A 23 -15.89 3.15 4.54
CA THR A 23 -14.48 3.48 4.79
C THR A 23 -13.56 2.30 4.48
N SER A 24 -13.95 1.10 4.89
CA SER A 24 -13.15 -0.12 4.65
C SER A 24 -13.12 -0.46 3.16
N ILE A 25 -14.26 -0.36 2.48
CA ILE A 25 -14.35 -0.51 1.02
C ILE A 25 -13.50 0.56 0.32
N TYR A 26 -13.57 1.81 0.76
CA TYR A 26 -12.78 2.90 0.20
C TYR A 26 -11.28 2.64 0.31
N ARG A 27 -10.81 2.16 1.47
CA ARG A 27 -9.40 1.78 1.66
C ARG A 27 -8.99 0.68 0.69
N CYS A 28 -9.82 -0.34 0.49
CA CYS A 28 -9.59 -1.37 -0.54
C CYS A 28 -9.46 -0.75 -1.93
N LEU A 29 -10.41 0.12 -2.32
CA LEU A 29 -10.37 0.79 -3.63
C LEU A 29 -9.12 1.66 -3.83
N VAL A 30 -8.65 2.34 -2.78
CA VAL A 30 -7.41 3.12 -2.83
C VAL A 30 -6.23 2.20 -3.14
N VAL A 31 -6.01 1.13 -2.36
CA VAL A 31 -4.81 0.29 -2.50
C VAL A 31 -4.84 -0.60 -3.75
N THR A 32 -6.02 -0.83 -4.33
CA THR A 32 -6.21 -1.70 -5.50
C THR A 32 -6.37 -0.95 -6.82
N ARG A 33 -6.74 0.35 -6.80
CA ARG A 33 -7.00 1.13 -8.02
C ARG A 33 -6.17 2.40 -8.14
N ALA A 34 -6.14 3.22 -7.09
CA ALA A 34 -5.43 4.51 -7.13
C ALA A 34 -4.76 4.83 -5.78
N PRO A 35 -3.62 4.19 -5.46
CA PRO A 35 -2.91 4.43 -4.22
C PRO A 35 -2.42 5.87 -4.07
N PHE A 36 -2.06 6.50 -5.20
CA PHE A 36 -1.68 7.91 -5.32
C PHE A 36 -2.62 8.60 -6.31
N PRO A 37 -3.82 9.00 -5.88
CA PRO A 37 -4.79 9.62 -6.78
C PRO A 37 -4.28 10.99 -7.26
N GLU A 38 -4.28 11.19 -8.57
CA GLU A 38 -3.75 12.42 -9.21
C GLU A 38 -4.62 13.65 -8.93
N THR A 39 -5.93 13.44 -8.72
CA THR A 39 -6.90 14.51 -8.52
C THR A 39 -7.92 14.17 -7.44
N LEU A 40 -8.50 15.20 -6.82
CA LEU A 40 -9.63 15.07 -5.90
C LEU A 40 -10.87 14.45 -6.57
N ILE A 41 -10.97 14.53 -7.91
CA ILE A 41 -12.06 13.92 -8.68
C ILE A 41 -11.97 12.40 -8.58
N ILE A 42 -10.76 11.83 -8.70
CA ILE A 42 -10.54 10.39 -8.54
C ILE A 42 -10.88 9.96 -7.12
N GLU A 43 -10.40 10.68 -6.11
CA GLU A 43 -10.72 10.36 -4.70
C GLU A 43 -12.22 10.41 -4.41
N THR A 44 -12.90 11.43 -4.94
CA THR A 44 -14.35 11.60 -4.77
C THR A 44 -15.12 10.50 -5.49
N LYS A 45 -14.66 10.07 -6.67
CA LYS A 45 -15.26 8.95 -7.40
C LYS A 45 -15.16 7.65 -6.60
N LEU A 46 -13.96 7.33 -6.08
CA LEU A 46 -13.77 6.14 -5.24
C LEU A 46 -14.63 6.20 -3.97
N ALA A 47 -14.78 7.38 -3.35
CA ALA A 47 -15.63 7.54 -2.18
C ALA A 47 -17.12 7.31 -2.50
N LYS A 48 -17.59 7.82 -3.66
CA LYS A 48 -18.95 7.57 -4.15
C LYS A 48 -19.18 6.08 -4.44
N ASP A 49 -18.23 5.43 -5.08
CA ASP A 49 -18.32 4.00 -5.40
C ASP A 49 -18.38 3.14 -4.12
N ALA A 50 -17.51 3.43 -3.14
CA ALA A 50 -17.50 2.74 -1.85
C ALA A 50 -18.78 2.99 -1.02
N TRP A 51 -19.29 4.23 -1.01
CA TRP A 51 -20.54 4.54 -0.33
C TRP A 51 -21.73 3.82 -0.94
N ARG A 52 -21.85 3.85 -2.28
CA ARG A 52 -22.92 3.15 -2.99
C ARG A 52 -22.90 1.66 -2.69
N GLU A 53 -21.71 1.04 -2.66
CA GLU A 53 -21.60 -0.36 -2.33
C GLU A 53 -22.01 -0.67 -0.88
N ALA A 54 -21.52 0.11 0.09
CA ALA A 54 -21.91 -0.06 1.48
C ALA A 54 -23.43 0.13 1.68
N SER A 55 -24.03 1.11 0.98
CA SER A 55 -25.47 1.36 1.00
C SER A 55 -26.26 0.18 0.46
N ASN A 56 -25.79 -0.43 -0.64
CA ASN A 56 -26.41 -1.62 -1.20
C ASN A 56 -26.29 -2.83 -0.26
N MET A 57 -25.14 -3.01 0.41
CA MET A 57 -24.94 -4.10 1.36
C MET A 57 -25.83 -3.98 2.60
N ALA A 58 -26.12 -2.76 3.04
CA ALA A 58 -26.97 -2.49 4.18
C ALA A 58 -28.46 -2.33 3.82
N GLU A 59 -28.81 -2.33 2.53
CA GLU A 59 -30.15 -1.99 2.03
C GLU A 59 -30.65 -0.61 2.52
N LEU A 60 -29.72 0.35 2.66
CA LEU A 60 -29.99 1.69 3.18
C LEU A 60 -29.83 2.76 2.10
N THR A 61 -30.77 3.69 2.06
CA THR A 61 -30.70 4.86 1.18
C THR A 61 -30.36 6.12 1.99
N ILE A 62 -29.06 6.32 2.26
CA ILE A 62 -28.54 7.50 2.95
C ILE A 62 -27.75 8.35 1.95
N GLN A 63 -28.08 9.64 1.88
CA GLN A 63 -27.42 10.60 1.00
C GLN A 63 -25.94 10.77 1.39
N LEU A 64 -25.06 10.61 0.41
CA LEU A 64 -23.64 10.86 0.60
C LEU A 64 -23.37 12.37 0.63
N THR A 65 -23.08 12.90 1.82
CA THR A 65 -22.78 14.32 2.00
C THR A 65 -21.30 14.64 1.78
N PRO A 66 -20.94 15.91 1.50
CA PRO A 66 -19.53 16.31 1.36
C PRO A 66 -18.67 16.06 2.60
N SER A 67 -19.27 16.08 3.80
CA SER A 67 -18.55 15.77 5.05
C SER A 67 -18.17 14.29 5.14
N LEU A 68 -19.06 13.38 4.74
CA LEU A 68 -18.81 11.95 4.67
C LEU A 68 -17.71 11.63 3.64
N VAL A 69 -17.78 12.24 2.45
CA VAL A 69 -16.71 12.13 1.43
C VAL A 69 -15.37 12.54 2.04
N LYS A 70 -15.32 13.69 2.71
CA LYS A 70 -14.08 14.19 3.34
C LYS A 70 -13.56 13.27 4.45
N MET A 71 -14.44 12.56 5.17
CA MET A 71 -14.02 11.57 6.17
C MET A 71 -13.38 10.35 5.51
N MET A 72 -13.91 9.89 4.38
CA MET A 72 -13.37 8.77 3.62
C MET A 72 -12.05 9.13 2.94
N THR A 73 -11.95 10.27 2.23
CA THR A 73 -10.73 10.65 1.50
C THR A 73 -9.51 10.91 2.39
N ARG A 74 -9.73 11.23 3.68
CA ARG A 74 -8.64 11.26 4.67
C ARG A 74 -7.94 9.91 4.86
N ARG A 75 -8.60 8.81 4.51
CA ARG A 75 -8.07 7.45 4.67
C ARG A 75 -7.05 7.10 3.61
N THR A 76 -6.99 7.84 2.49
CA THR A 76 -6.01 7.64 1.42
C THR A 76 -4.57 7.75 1.92
N SER A 77 -4.23 8.83 2.63
CA SER A 77 -2.88 8.98 3.20
C SER A 77 -2.67 8.07 4.41
N GLN A 78 -3.73 7.79 5.18
CA GLN A 78 -3.66 6.90 6.33
C GLN A 78 -3.28 5.47 5.93
N VAL A 79 -3.95 4.87 4.94
CA VAL A 79 -3.68 3.48 4.53
C VAL A 79 -2.26 3.32 3.98
N ARG A 80 -1.74 4.32 3.26
CA ARG A 80 -0.33 4.34 2.83
C ARG A 80 0.64 4.43 4.00
N GLY A 81 0.38 5.34 4.95
CA GLY A 81 1.21 5.51 6.14
C GLY A 81 1.23 4.28 7.04
N GLU A 82 0.10 3.60 7.15
CA GLU A 82 -0.06 2.33 7.85
C GLU A 82 0.80 1.23 7.20
N LEU A 83 0.71 1.06 5.88
CA LEU A 83 1.56 0.13 5.12
C LEU A 83 3.04 0.42 5.36
N LYS A 84 3.48 1.68 5.24
CA LYS A 84 4.88 2.03 5.52
C LYS A 84 5.28 1.69 6.95
N THR A 85 4.41 1.96 7.93
CA THR A 85 4.70 1.69 9.34
C THR A 85 4.95 0.20 9.57
N LYS A 86 4.17 -0.69 8.94
CA LYS A 86 4.38 -2.14 8.96
C LYS A 86 5.64 -2.55 8.20
N MET A 87 5.89 -1.97 7.02
CA MET A 87 7.05 -2.32 6.19
C MET A 87 8.40 -1.90 6.77
N ARG A 88 8.45 -0.84 7.57
CA ARG A 88 9.69 -0.29 8.12
C ARG A 88 10.51 -1.32 8.92
N PRO A 89 9.97 -2.01 9.95
CA PRO A 89 10.71 -3.06 10.65
C PRO A 89 10.99 -4.29 9.78
N LEU A 90 10.05 -4.70 8.92
CA LEU A 90 10.22 -5.85 8.03
C LEU A 90 11.40 -5.64 7.06
N THR A 91 11.45 -4.47 6.41
CA THR A 91 12.51 -4.08 5.48
C THR A 91 13.86 -4.00 6.18
N ALA A 92 13.90 -3.40 7.38
CA ALA A 92 15.13 -3.31 8.17
C ALA A 92 15.69 -4.70 8.51
N SER A 93 14.83 -5.59 9.00
CA SER A 93 15.21 -6.95 9.37
C SER A 93 15.62 -7.79 8.15
N PHE A 94 14.86 -7.71 7.05
CA PHE A 94 15.07 -8.54 5.86
C PHE A 94 16.42 -8.27 5.20
N PHE A 95 16.82 -7.00 5.10
CA PHE A 95 18.12 -6.63 4.51
C PHE A 95 19.26 -6.55 5.52
N GLY A 96 18.95 -6.57 6.82
CA GLY A 96 19.96 -6.52 7.88
C GLY A 96 20.46 -5.12 8.23
N PHE A 97 19.64 -4.08 8.02
CA PHE A 97 19.93 -2.72 8.50
C PHE A 97 20.01 -2.69 10.02
N ARG A 98 21.02 -2.01 10.57
CA ARG A 98 21.26 -1.96 12.03
C ARG A 98 21.18 -0.55 12.56
N ALA A 99 20.43 -0.36 13.65
CA ALA A 99 20.37 0.89 14.40
C ALA A 99 21.62 1.07 15.29
N SER A 100 22.81 1.13 14.68
CA SER A 100 24.08 1.42 15.35
C SER A 100 24.63 2.76 14.86
N ARG A 101 25.25 3.52 15.78
CA ARG A 101 25.92 4.79 15.48
C ARG A 101 27.42 4.63 15.25
N SER A 102 27.95 3.40 15.25
CA SER A 102 29.35 3.17 14.94
C SER A 102 29.63 3.52 13.47
N ILE A 103 30.78 4.14 13.19
CA ILE A 103 31.20 4.49 11.83
C ILE A 103 31.13 3.28 10.87
N PRO A 104 31.57 2.06 11.23
CA PRO A 104 31.45 0.90 10.36
C PRO A 104 29.99 0.54 10.02
N ALA A 105 29.08 0.57 10.99
CA ALA A 105 27.68 0.26 10.76
C ALA A 105 26.98 1.33 9.91
N ILE A 106 27.30 2.61 10.10
CA ILE A 106 26.77 3.70 9.27
C ILE A 106 27.21 3.49 7.82
N LYS A 107 28.49 3.22 7.58
CA LYS A 107 29.00 2.91 6.24
C LYS A 107 28.32 1.69 5.64
N GLN A 108 28.22 0.59 6.39
CA GLN A 108 27.56 -0.64 5.93
C GLN A 108 26.09 -0.40 5.52
N ASN A 109 25.32 0.32 6.35
CA ASN A 109 23.93 0.62 6.05
C ASN A 109 23.79 1.47 4.77
N ARG A 110 24.64 2.50 4.61
CA ARG A 110 24.63 3.33 3.40
C ARG A 110 24.96 2.52 2.16
N ASP A 111 26.06 1.78 2.19
CA ASP A 111 26.54 0.98 1.07
C ASP A 111 25.48 -0.09 0.68
N LEU A 112 24.80 -0.67 1.67
CA LEU A 112 23.67 -1.58 1.46
C LEU A 112 22.46 -0.88 0.83
N ALA A 113 22.05 0.28 1.34
CA ALA A 113 20.91 1.04 0.79
C ALA A 113 21.16 1.42 -0.67
N GLU A 114 22.35 1.93 -1.00
CA GLU A 114 22.78 2.25 -2.36
C GLU A 114 22.73 1.02 -3.28
N SER A 115 23.29 -0.12 -2.83
CA SER A 115 23.29 -1.38 -3.57
C SER A 115 21.88 -1.89 -3.85
N LEU A 116 20.98 -1.83 -2.87
CA LEU A 116 19.59 -2.26 -3.02
C LEU A 116 18.83 -1.38 -4.02
N LYS A 117 19.09 -0.07 -4.04
CA LYS A 117 18.46 0.87 -4.97
C LYS A 117 18.99 0.75 -6.39
N GLU A 118 20.26 0.37 -6.56
CA GLU A 118 20.89 0.24 -7.88
C GLU A 118 20.16 -0.82 -8.74
N GLY A 119 19.39 -0.37 -9.73
CA GLY A 119 18.57 -1.26 -10.56
C GLY A 119 17.45 -1.97 -9.80
N SER A 120 17.02 -1.41 -8.66
CA SER A 120 15.92 -1.93 -7.83
C SER A 120 16.13 -3.38 -7.38
N ARG A 121 17.35 -3.76 -6.94
CA ARG A 121 17.67 -5.14 -6.48
C ARG A 121 16.70 -5.66 -5.42
N PHE A 122 16.14 -4.78 -4.59
CA PHE A 122 15.18 -5.14 -3.55
C PHE A 122 13.91 -5.86 -4.05
N VAL A 123 13.58 -5.80 -5.35
CA VAL A 123 12.40 -6.47 -5.90
C VAL A 123 12.61 -7.98 -6.14
N PHE A 124 13.85 -8.45 -6.12
CA PHE A 124 14.20 -9.84 -6.44
C PHE A 124 14.06 -10.76 -5.21
N LYS A 125 13.77 -12.04 -5.43
CA LYS A 125 13.78 -13.08 -4.38
C LYS A 125 15.17 -13.21 -3.77
N ASP A 126 16.17 -13.30 -4.64
CA ASP A 126 17.59 -13.22 -4.31
C ASP A 126 18.13 -11.92 -4.92
N TRP A 127 18.33 -10.91 -4.08
CA TRP A 127 18.74 -9.58 -4.50
C TRP A 127 20.24 -9.47 -4.78
N GLU A 128 21.06 -10.40 -4.28
CA GLU A 128 22.48 -10.47 -4.57
C GLU A 128 22.72 -11.08 -5.95
N MET A 129 22.08 -12.23 -6.23
CA MET A 129 22.16 -12.91 -7.52
C MET A 129 21.20 -12.35 -8.57
N LYS A 130 20.33 -11.41 -8.18
CA LYS A 130 19.26 -10.82 -9.03
C LYS A 130 18.37 -11.90 -9.67
N CYS A 131 17.97 -12.88 -8.87
CA CYS A 131 17.11 -13.98 -9.31
C CYS A 131 15.68 -13.84 -8.77
N GLY A 132 14.70 -14.13 -9.63
CA GLY A 132 13.27 -14.06 -9.27
C GLY A 132 12.76 -12.64 -9.08
N ILE A 133 12.75 -11.83 -10.14
CA ILE A 133 12.18 -10.47 -10.13
C ILE A 133 10.73 -10.47 -9.64
N TYR A 134 10.37 -9.49 -8.80
CA TYR A 134 9.07 -9.34 -8.14
C TYR A 134 8.65 -10.50 -7.22
N LYS A 135 9.62 -11.31 -6.76
CA LYS A 135 9.40 -12.41 -5.82
C LYS A 135 10.14 -12.20 -4.50
N THR A 136 10.48 -10.96 -4.16
CA THR A 136 11.01 -10.64 -2.83
C THR A 136 10.02 -11.07 -1.74
N GLY A 137 10.52 -11.70 -0.68
CA GLY A 137 9.68 -12.17 0.44
C GLY A 137 8.91 -11.03 1.12
N LEU A 138 9.44 -9.81 1.05
CA LEU A 138 8.79 -8.61 1.59
C LEU A 138 7.41 -8.33 0.98
N ILE A 139 7.11 -8.76 -0.25
CA ILE A 139 5.76 -8.59 -0.81
C ILE A 139 4.76 -9.48 -0.06
N GLN A 140 5.13 -10.73 0.21
CA GLN A 140 4.26 -11.65 0.97
C GLN A 140 4.07 -11.17 2.40
N GLU A 141 5.16 -10.78 3.08
CA GLU A 141 5.10 -10.23 4.44
C GLU A 141 4.20 -9.00 4.50
N ALA A 142 4.31 -8.09 3.53
CA ALA A 142 3.44 -6.92 3.43
C ALA A 142 1.97 -7.29 3.29
N MET A 143 1.66 -8.28 2.45
CA MET A 143 0.28 -8.72 2.22
C MET A 143 -0.32 -9.32 3.49
N ASN A 144 0.40 -10.25 4.10
CA ASN A 144 0.01 -10.92 5.33
C ASN A 144 -0.24 -9.89 6.43
N ASP A 145 0.73 -9.03 6.72
CA ASP A 145 0.62 -8.05 7.81
C ASP A 145 -0.45 -6.97 7.56
N MET A 146 -0.66 -6.55 6.31
CA MET A 146 -1.51 -5.40 6.00
C MET A 146 -2.98 -5.77 5.77
N TRP A 147 -3.24 -6.89 5.08
CA TRP A 147 -4.59 -7.20 4.59
C TRP A 147 -5.09 -8.61 4.91
N PHE A 148 -4.24 -9.51 5.39
CA PHE A 148 -4.58 -10.94 5.51
C PHE A 148 -4.17 -11.59 6.85
N ALA A 149 -3.87 -10.82 7.89
CA ALA A 149 -3.41 -11.38 9.17
C ALA A 149 -4.57 -11.99 9.99
N ASN A 150 -5.76 -11.40 9.92
CA ASN A 150 -6.91 -11.76 10.73
C ASN A 150 -8.19 -11.85 9.89
N ARG A 151 -9.17 -12.63 10.36
CA ARG A 151 -10.48 -12.83 9.71
C ARG A 151 -11.26 -11.54 9.43
N SER A 152 -11.00 -10.49 10.21
CA SER A 152 -11.63 -9.17 10.07
C SER A 152 -10.88 -8.22 9.13
N ASP A 153 -9.72 -8.63 8.61
CA ASP A 153 -8.90 -7.76 7.78
C ASP A 153 -9.52 -7.57 6.39
N GLU A 154 -9.20 -6.42 5.78
CA GLU A 154 -9.82 -5.95 4.55
C GLU A 154 -9.65 -6.92 3.38
N GLY A 155 -8.49 -7.60 3.28
CA GLY A 155 -8.22 -8.59 2.24
C GLY A 155 -9.04 -9.87 2.39
N ILE A 156 -9.50 -10.20 3.61
CA ILE A 156 -10.38 -11.34 3.87
C ILE A 156 -11.84 -10.95 3.68
N VAL A 157 -12.29 -9.88 4.34
CA VAL A 157 -13.68 -9.43 4.30
C VAL A 157 -14.10 -8.96 2.91
N TYR A 158 -13.20 -8.28 2.19
CA TYR A 158 -13.46 -7.75 0.86
C TYR A 158 -12.56 -8.38 -0.22
N ALA A 159 -12.37 -9.70 -0.14
CA ALA A 159 -11.49 -10.48 -1.01
C ALA A 159 -11.67 -10.20 -2.52
N LYS A 160 -12.89 -9.86 -2.97
CA LYS A 160 -13.19 -9.50 -4.37
C LYS A 160 -12.35 -8.34 -4.92
N TYR A 161 -11.80 -7.47 -4.07
CA TYR A 161 -10.93 -6.37 -4.52
C TYR A 161 -9.49 -6.82 -4.76
N PHE A 162 -9.10 -7.93 -4.14
CA PHE A 162 -7.76 -8.49 -4.19
C PHE A 162 -7.68 -9.73 -5.08
N ASP A 163 -8.78 -10.20 -5.68
CA ASP A 163 -8.81 -11.42 -6.50
C ASP A 163 -9.34 -11.13 -7.92
N PRO A 164 -8.46 -11.13 -8.95
CA PRO A 164 -7.02 -11.37 -8.89
C PRO A 164 -6.24 -10.20 -8.27
N LEU A 165 -5.02 -10.46 -7.76
CA LEU A 165 -4.21 -9.46 -7.06
C LEU A 165 -3.89 -8.26 -7.98
N PRO A 166 -4.33 -7.04 -7.63
CA PRO A 166 -4.10 -5.88 -8.48
C PRO A 166 -2.62 -5.50 -8.54
N VAL A 167 -2.13 -5.24 -9.75
CA VAL A 167 -0.75 -4.77 -9.98
C VAL A 167 -0.45 -3.46 -9.23
N GLN A 168 -1.47 -2.63 -9.00
CA GLN A 168 -1.42 -1.42 -8.20
C GLN A 168 -1.05 -1.69 -6.75
N THR A 169 -1.54 -2.79 -6.17
CA THR A 169 -1.24 -3.18 -4.80
C THR A 169 0.22 -3.63 -4.69
N ILE A 170 0.72 -4.42 -5.64
CA ILE A 170 2.14 -4.81 -5.71
C ILE A 170 3.02 -3.57 -5.87
N ALA A 171 2.69 -2.67 -6.79
CA ALA A 171 3.43 -1.42 -7.01
C ALA A 171 3.46 -0.55 -5.74
N LEU A 172 2.35 -0.46 -5.00
CA LEU A 172 2.28 0.26 -3.74
C LEU A 172 3.22 -0.35 -2.68
N ILE A 173 3.26 -1.67 -2.54
CA ILE A 173 4.16 -2.37 -1.62
C ILE A 173 5.62 -2.10 -1.99
N LEU A 174 5.99 -2.23 -3.27
CA LEU A 174 7.35 -1.93 -3.74
C LEU A 174 7.76 -0.49 -3.44
N THR A 175 6.84 0.46 -3.61
CA THR A 175 7.06 1.86 -3.28
C THR A 175 7.28 2.06 -1.77
N ALA A 176 6.53 1.34 -0.93
CA ALA A 176 6.70 1.38 0.52
C ALA A 176 8.05 0.79 0.95
N ILE A 177 8.49 -0.31 0.32
CA ILE A 177 9.82 -0.91 0.54
C ILE A 177 10.92 0.09 0.18
N GLU A 178 10.84 0.71 -1.01
CA GLU A 178 11.81 1.71 -1.44
C GLU A 178 11.85 2.90 -0.49
N CYS A 179 10.68 3.39 -0.04
CA CYS A 179 10.59 4.45 0.95
C CYS A 179 11.21 4.07 2.31
N CYS A 180 11.21 2.78 2.68
CA CYS A 180 11.88 2.29 3.88
C CYS A 180 13.39 2.14 3.69
N ILE A 181 13.85 1.79 2.49
CA ILE A 181 15.29 1.75 2.14
C ILE A 181 15.86 3.18 2.12
N ASP A 182 15.09 4.15 1.61
CA ASP A 182 15.49 5.56 1.57
C ASP A 182 15.84 6.09 2.97
N GLU A 183 15.19 5.58 4.03
CA GLU A 183 15.48 5.97 5.42
C GLU A 183 16.92 5.68 5.84
N TRP A 184 17.65 4.85 5.10
CA TRP A 184 19.01 4.41 5.42
C TRP A 184 20.08 4.96 4.47
N MET A 185 19.71 5.87 3.54
CA MET A 185 20.64 6.42 2.55
C MET A 185 21.80 7.23 3.15
N THR A 186 21.66 7.76 4.35
CA THR A 186 22.77 8.43 5.07
C THR A 186 23.55 7.47 5.96
N GLY A 187 23.14 6.19 6.02
CA GLY A 187 23.68 5.16 6.91
C GLY A 187 23.07 5.18 8.32
N VAL A 188 22.36 6.25 8.68
CA VAL A 188 21.57 6.37 9.91
C VAL A 188 20.10 6.41 9.53
N LYS A 189 19.26 5.73 10.31
CA LYS A 189 17.82 5.73 10.07
C LYS A 189 17.21 7.12 10.23
N GLU A 190 16.57 7.60 9.18
CA GLU A 190 15.82 8.86 9.14
C GLU A 190 14.32 8.63 8.99
N ASP A 191 13.49 9.51 9.54
CA ASP A 191 12.03 9.43 9.36
C ASP A 191 11.60 10.14 8.06
N ILE A 192 11.64 9.39 6.96
CA ILE A 192 11.20 9.91 5.66
C ILE A 192 9.67 9.87 5.57
N LYS A 193 9.03 10.95 5.14
CA LYS A 193 7.57 10.97 4.99
C LYS A 193 7.13 10.26 3.71
N PHE A 194 6.20 9.31 3.82
CA PHE A 194 5.56 8.66 2.66
C PHE A 194 4.47 9.55 2.04
N SER A 195 4.89 10.73 1.58
CA SER A 195 4.00 11.74 1.02
C SER A 195 3.66 11.48 -0.44
N SER A 196 2.48 11.93 -0.88
CA SER A 196 2.11 11.84 -2.29
C SER A 196 3.08 12.60 -3.20
N LEU A 197 3.57 13.76 -2.74
CA LEU A 197 4.48 14.60 -3.52
C LEU A 197 5.80 13.87 -3.84
N ALA A 198 6.38 13.19 -2.84
CA ALA A 198 7.66 12.50 -3.02
C ALA A 198 7.51 11.13 -3.71
N TYR A 199 6.47 10.36 -3.38
CA TYR A 199 6.39 8.95 -3.76
C TYR A 199 5.35 8.60 -4.82
N SER A 200 4.51 9.53 -5.27
CA SER A 200 3.67 9.29 -6.46
C SER A 200 4.52 8.98 -7.71
N PRO A 201 5.61 9.73 -8.01
CA PRO A 201 6.48 9.38 -9.14
C PRO A 201 7.12 8.00 -9.01
N VAL A 202 7.61 7.65 -7.82
CA VAL A 202 8.22 6.33 -7.52
C VAL A 202 7.20 5.21 -7.73
N TYR A 203 5.97 5.40 -7.25
CA TYR A 203 4.87 4.46 -7.48
C TYR A 203 4.58 4.25 -8.97
N LEU A 204 4.51 5.34 -9.75
CA LEU A 204 4.28 5.24 -11.19
C LEU A 204 5.42 4.51 -11.91
N LEU A 205 6.68 4.69 -11.48
CA LEU A 205 7.82 3.94 -12.01
C LEU A 205 7.68 2.43 -11.74
N HIS A 206 7.31 2.02 -10.52
CA HIS A 206 7.06 0.61 -10.19
C HIS A 206 5.88 0.04 -10.98
N LEU A 207 4.77 0.77 -11.03
CA LEU A 207 3.57 0.36 -11.77
C LEU A 207 3.87 0.14 -13.26
N ASN A 208 4.61 1.08 -13.88
CA ASN A 208 4.99 0.97 -15.28
C ASN A 208 5.99 -0.17 -15.51
N SER A 209 6.90 -0.42 -14.56
CA SER A 209 7.85 -1.54 -14.65
C SER A 209 7.15 -2.88 -14.55
N LEU A 210 6.19 -3.03 -13.64
CA LEU A 210 5.36 -4.23 -13.50
C LEU A 210 4.51 -4.48 -14.75
N ARG A 211 3.90 -3.42 -15.34
CA ARG A 211 3.15 -3.53 -16.59
C ARG A 211 4.04 -3.97 -17.76
N ARG A 212 5.22 -3.38 -17.91
CA ARG A 212 6.20 -3.80 -18.93
C ARG A 212 6.66 -5.23 -18.73
N PHE A 213 6.82 -5.66 -17.47
CA PHE A 213 7.14 -7.06 -17.15
C PHE A 213 6.01 -7.99 -17.57
N ASP A 214 4.75 -7.64 -17.28
CA ASP A 214 3.58 -8.42 -17.70
C ASP A 214 3.49 -8.52 -19.22
N GLU A 215 3.64 -7.39 -19.93
CA GLU A 215 3.66 -7.34 -21.40
C GLU A 215 4.75 -8.24 -21.99
N ARG A 216 5.99 -8.15 -21.48
CA ARG A 216 7.13 -8.94 -21.97
C ARG A 216 7.03 -10.43 -21.62
N THR A 217 6.23 -10.78 -20.61
CA THR A 217 6.08 -12.15 -20.12
C THR A 217 4.68 -12.71 -20.35
N ALA A 218 3.87 -12.04 -21.19
CA ALA A 218 2.46 -12.35 -21.41
C ALA A 218 2.23 -13.80 -21.86
N ALA A 219 3.11 -14.33 -22.72
CA ALA A 219 3.07 -15.72 -23.18
C ALA A 219 3.11 -16.75 -22.02
N TYR A 220 3.73 -16.37 -20.89
CA TYR A 220 3.88 -17.22 -19.71
C TYR A 220 2.96 -16.83 -18.55
N LYS A 221 2.28 -15.68 -18.66
CA LYS A 221 1.42 -15.06 -17.64
C LYS A 221 2.12 -14.96 -16.27
N LEU A 222 3.39 -14.56 -16.25
CA LEU A 222 4.20 -14.64 -15.02
C LEU A 222 3.68 -13.74 -13.92
N LEU A 223 3.27 -12.50 -14.22
CA LEU A 223 2.75 -11.60 -13.20
C LEU A 223 1.45 -12.14 -12.60
N GLY A 224 0.55 -12.68 -13.43
CA GLY A 224 -0.65 -13.35 -12.97
C GLY A 224 -0.36 -14.53 -12.04
N LYS A 225 0.62 -15.38 -12.37
CA LYS A 225 1.06 -16.50 -11.52
C LYS A 225 1.67 -16.03 -10.20
N ILE A 226 2.43 -14.93 -10.21
CA ILE A 226 2.94 -14.29 -8.98
C ILE A 226 1.76 -13.84 -8.11
N GLY A 227 0.77 -13.14 -8.69
CA GLY A 227 -0.41 -12.69 -7.96
C GLY A 227 -1.22 -13.84 -7.33
N VAL A 228 -1.46 -14.92 -8.08
CA VAL A 228 -2.14 -16.13 -7.56
C VAL A 228 -1.36 -16.73 -6.40
N ASN A 229 -0.05 -16.94 -6.56
CA ASN A 229 0.77 -17.52 -5.50
C ASN A 229 0.77 -16.67 -4.22
N LEU A 230 0.84 -15.34 -4.36
CA LEU A 230 0.81 -14.43 -3.22
C LEU A 230 -0.52 -14.51 -2.45
N LEU A 231 -1.64 -14.62 -3.16
CA LEU A 231 -2.97 -14.76 -2.54
C LEU A 231 -3.16 -16.13 -1.90
N ASP A 232 -2.73 -17.20 -2.56
CA ASP A 232 -2.84 -18.58 -2.04
C ASP A 232 -2.06 -18.77 -0.74
N VAL A 233 -0.92 -18.06 -0.59
CA VAL A 233 -0.11 -18.10 0.63
C VAL A 233 -0.65 -17.17 1.73
N ALA A 234 -1.37 -16.10 1.36
CA ALA A 234 -1.92 -15.13 2.31
C ALA A 234 -3.25 -15.58 2.94
N ARG A 235 -4.03 -16.41 2.24
CA ARG A 235 -5.35 -16.91 2.68
C ARG A 235 -5.24 -18.13 3.59
#